data_AF-A0A523BMW9-F1
#
_entry.id   AF-A0A523BMW9-F1
#
_cell.length_a   1.000
_cell.length_b   1.000
_cell.length_c   1.000
_cell.angle_alpha   90.00
_cell.angle_beta   90.00
_cell.angle_gamma   90.00
#
_symmetry.space_group_name_H-M   'P 1'
#
loop_
_entity.id
_entity.type
_entity.pdbx_description
1 polymer ?
#
loop_
_entity_poly.entity_id
_entity_poly.type
_entity_poly.pdbx_seq_one_letter_code
_entity_poly.pdbx_strand_id
1 'polypeptide(L)'
;MSEKPAMVELCRFFISPLKEYLQDPKTRKEWECDRWELLLTGYFLSLRAELHARGSSALLPPLKILLAEFYSVLEGKMGKKKEWDENVDGLNRSCEEFESKLRKLKEGRLKELIERHEEEIRGKYETNEEMRGYKSPFQDFLEKLINEFYEYYRRKKKEKGLPPLSWRYLDDLFNRIRYELIHDLEDLDGAWGKWEQHIENLISLLKDTREYLRKEYKLTPSEQALPLNSQFQLSESGSVFTNTATGEKGNMVKEDSKVEGLGRSGSKF
;
A
#
# COMPACT_ATOMS: atom_id res chain seq x y z
N MET A 1 11.54 38.13 6.46
CA MET A 1 10.21 37.50 6.54
C MET A 1 10.31 36.31 7.50
N SER A 2 9.24 35.94 8.21
CA SER A 2 9.26 34.77 9.10
C SER A 2 9.31 33.48 8.26
N GLU A 3 10.29 32.61 8.49
CA GLU A 3 10.41 31.31 7.81
C GLU A 3 9.37 30.28 8.28
N LYS A 4 8.72 30.54 9.42
CA LYS A 4 7.82 29.59 10.09
C LYS A 4 6.70 29.05 9.16
N PRO A 5 5.98 29.87 8.35
CA PRO A 5 4.94 29.36 7.46
C PRO A 5 5.45 28.31 6.45
N ALA A 6 6.63 28.53 5.86
CA ALA A 6 7.24 27.58 4.95
C ALA A 6 7.59 26.25 5.65
N MET A 7 8.09 26.32 6.90
CA MET A 7 8.40 25.12 7.69
C MET A 7 7.15 24.33 8.10
N VAL A 8 6.03 25.03 8.32
CA VAL A 8 4.72 24.40 8.53
C VAL A 8 4.29 23.64 7.27
N GLU A 9 4.36 24.28 6.09
CA GLU A 9 4.01 23.61 4.82
C GLU A 9 4.91 22.41 4.54
N LEU A 10 6.22 22.56 4.75
CA LEU A 10 7.19 21.48 4.59
C LEU A 10 6.87 20.30 5.51
N CYS A 11 6.57 20.54 6.79
CA CYS A 11 6.17 19.49 7.72
C CYS A 11 4.85 18.81 7.33
N ARG A 12 3.83 19.60 6.96
CA ARG A 12 2.47 19.13 6.69
C ARG A 12 2.35 18.37 5.39
N PHE A 13 2.98 18.87 4.33
CA PHE A 13 2.77 18.34 2.99
C PHE A 13 3.90 17.42 2.54
N PHE A 14 5.12 17.59 3.04
CA PHE A 14 6.26 16.77 2.61
C PHE A 14 6.71 15.79 3.69
N ILE A 15 7.25 16.27 4.82
CA ILE A 15 7.97 15.41 5.76
C ILE A 15 7.08 14.34 6.39
N SER A 16 5.96 14.72 7.02
CA SER A 16 5.09 13.75 7.70
C SER A 16 4.43 12.79 6.71
N PRO A 17 3.80 13.24 5.60
CA PRO A 17 3.14 12.34 4.67
C PRO A 17 4.10 11.45 3.90
N LEU A 18 5.28 11.94 3.49
CA LEU A 18 6.29 11.10 2.82
C LEU A 18 6.80 10.01 3.75
N LYS A 19 7.05 10.33 5.02
CA LYS A 19 7.43 9.32 6.03
C LYS A 19 6.33 8.27 6.18
N GLU A 20 5.07 8.67 6.28
CA GLU A 20 3.94 7.73 6.38
C GLU A 20 3.81 6.86 5.12
N TYR A 21 3.96 7.45 3.93
CA TYR A 21 3.97 6.74 2.66
C TYR A 21 5.09 5.70 2.58
N LEU A 22 6.31 6.04 3.01
CA LEU A 22 7.45 5.12 3.04
C LEU A 22 7.33 4.06 4.15
N GLN A 23 6.58 4.32 5.22
CA GLN A 23 6.38 3.37 6.30
C GLN A 23 5.30 2.33 5.97
N ASP A 24 4.24 2.72 5.28
CA ASP A 24 3.14 1.81 4.96
C ASP A 24 3.56 0.82 3.84
N PRO A 25 3.54 -0.49 4.09
CA PRO A 25 3.78 -1.48 3.05
C PRO A 25 2.58 -1.67 2.12
N LYS A 26 1.38 -1.18 2.46
CA LYS A 26 0.17 -1.29 1.61
C LYS A 26 0.11 -0.22 0.52
N THR A 27 0.73 0.93 0.75
CA THR A 27 0.85 2.03 -0.22
C THR A 27 1.93 1.76 -1.27
N ARG A 28 2.90 0.90 -0.94
CA ARG A 28 3.92 0.38 -1.84
C ARG A 28 3.48 -1.00 -2.30
N LYS A 29 3.65 -1.38 -3.56
CA LYS A 29 3.42 -2.78 -3.92
C LYS A 29 4.54 -3.59 -3.27
N GLU A 30 4.23 -4.40 -2.24
CA GLU A 30 5.21 -5.03 -1.32
C GLU A 30 6.32 -5.89 -1.98
N TRP A 31 6.27 -6.08 -3.29
CA TRP A 31 7.15 -6.92 -4.11
C TRP A 31 7.83 -6.14 -5.25
N GLU A 32 7.52 -4.86 -5.44
CA GLU A 32 8.20 -3.99 -6.40
C GLU A 32 9.26 -3.16 -5.66
N CYS A 33 10.48 -3.17 -6.22
CA CYS A 33 11.49 -2.24 -5.81
C CYS A 33 11.32 -1.00 -6.66
N ASP A 34 11.10 0.15 -6.03
CA ASP A 34 10.95 1.41 -6.73
C ASP A 34 12.19 2.30 -6.55
N ARG A 35 12.58 2.96 -7.64
CA ARG A 35 13.54 4.06 -7.60
C ARG A 35 12.92 5.26 -6.88
N TRP A 36 13.78 6.15 -6.39
CA TRP A 36 13.36 7.33 -5.64
C TRP A 36 12.33 8.20 -6.37
N GLU A 37 12.50 8.41 -7.69
CA GLU A 37 11.58 9.22 -8.50
C GLU A 37 10.17 8.62 -8.58
N LEU A 38 10.08 7.28 -8.67
CA LEU A 38 8.82 6.56 -8.67
C LEU A 38 8.14 6.63 -7.29
N LEU A 39 8.92 6.46 -6.21
CA LEU A 39 8.43 6.64 -4.84
C LEU A 39 7.88 8.04 -4.62
N LEU A 40 8.60 9.08 -5.04
CA LEU A 40 8.14 10.47 -4.94
C LEU A 40 6.86 10.72 -5.75
N THR A 41 6.78 10.17 -6.95
CA THR A 41 5.60 10.29 -7.81
C THR A 41 4.39 9.62 -7.16
N GLY A 42 4.56 8.39 -6.68
CA GLY A 42 3.52 7.63 -5.98
C GLY A 42 3.05 8.33 -4.71
N TYR A 43 3.98 8.84 -3.90
CA TYR A 43 3.68 9.66 -2.72
C TYR A 43 2.81 10.87 -3.10
N PHE A 44 3.20 11.65 -4.11
CA PHE A 44 2.50 12.88 -4.43
C PHE A 44 1.10 12.64 -5.01
N LEU A 45 0.94 11.56 -5.79
CA LEU A 45 -0.38 11.09 -6.24
C LEU A 45 -1.26 10.67 -5.06
N SER A 46 -0.71 9.91 -4.11
CA SER A 46 -1.42 9.49 -2.90
C SER A 46 -1.86 10.69 -2.06
N LEU A 47 -0.96 11.65 -1.83
CA LEU A 47 -1.26 12.86 -1.07
C LEU A 47 -2.36 13.70 -1.73
N ARG A 48 -2.30 13.87 -3.06
CA ARG A 48 -3.35 14.60 -3.80
C ARG A 48 -4.71 13.89 -3.68
N ALA A 49 -4.74 12.57 -3.80
CA ALA A 49 -5.96 11.78 -3.66
C ALA A 49 -6.54 11.91 -2.23
N GLU A 50 -5.70 11.88 -1.21
CA GLU A 50 -6.10 12.04 0.17
C GLU A 50 -6.67 13.43 0.47
N LEU A 51 -6.01 14.49 -0.01
CA LEU A 51 -6.51 15.87 0.13
C LEU A 51 -7.88 16.05 -0.54
N HIS A 52 -8.05 15.49 -1.73
CA HIS A 52 -9.32 15.49 -2.45
C HIS A 52 -10.41 14.72 -1.69
N ALA A 53 -10.09 13.52 -1.18
CA ALA A 53 -11.02 12.69 -0.41
C ALA A 53 -11.46 13.37 0.91
N ARG A 54 -10.58 14.18 1.51
CA ARG A 54 -10.87 14.97 2.72
C ARG A 54 -11.61 16.28 2.43
N GLY A 55 -11.96 16.55 1.17
CA GLY A 55 -12.65 17.77 0.75
C GLY A 55 -11.80 19.03 0.96
N SER A 56 -10.48 18.89 1.10
CA SER A 56 -9.60 20.02 1.35
C SER A 56 -9.48 20.86 0.09
N SER A 57 -9.75 22.16 0.21
CA SER A 57 -9.47 23.16 -0.84
C SER A 57 -8.02 23.65 -0.82
N ALA A 58 -7.18 23.11 0.08
CA ALA A 58 -5.79 23.52 0.19
C ALA A 58 -5.05 23.25 -1.11
N LEU A 59 -4.51 24.32 -1.70
CA LEU A 59 -3.58 24.22 -2.82
C LEU A 59 -2.31 23.53 -2.34
N LEU A 60 -2.12 22.29 -2.78
CA LEU A 60 -0.88 21.54 -2.53
C LEU A 60 0.29 22.33 -3.14
N PRO A 61 1.29 22.73 -2.34
CA PRO A 61 2.45 23.43 -2.87
C PRO A 61 3.16 22.58 -3.95
N PRO A 62 3.73 23.20 -4.98
CA PRO A 62 4.48 22.49 -6.00
C PRO A 62 5.59 21.63 -5.37
N LEU A 63 5.67 20.35 -5.74
CA LEU A 63 6.67 19.41 -5.19
C LEU A 63 8.11 19.95 -5.28
N LYS A 64 8.43 20.64 -6.38
CA LYS A 64 9.75 21.27 -6.57
C LYS A 64 10.09 22.29 -5.48
N ILE A 65 9.11 23.06 -5.02
CA ILE A 65 9.30 24.05 -3.95
C ILE A 65 9.52 23.32 -2.62
N LEU A 66 8.67 22.33 -2.30
CA LEU A 66 8.83 21.52 -1.09
C LEU A 66 10.19 20.82 -1.02
N LEU A 67 10.65 20.26 -2.14
CA LEU A 67 11.97 19.63 -2.23
C LEU A 67 13.11 20.64 -2.05
N ALA A 68 13.01 21.82 -2.67
CA ALA A 68 14.02 22.86 -2.52
C ALA A 68 14.14 23.33 -1.05
N GLU A 69 13.00 23.57 -0.40
CA GLU A 69 12.96 23.93 1.03
C GLU A 69 13.52 22.81 1.90
N PHE A 70 13.14 21.56 1.62
CA PHE A 70 13.67 20.39 2.34
C PHE A 70 15.20 20.30 2.23
N TYR A 71 15.75 20.43 1.02
CA TYR A 71 17.19 20.39 0.81
C TYR A 71 17.90 21.58 1.47
N SER A 72 17.30 22.77 1.45
CA SER A 72 17.84 23.92 2.16
C SER A 72 17.93 23.68 3.67
N VAL A 73 16.94 23.02 4.28
CA VAL A 73 16.96 22.64 5.71
C VAL A 73 18.05 21.60 5.96
N LEU A 74 18.10 20.54 5.15
CA LEU A 74 19.10 19.49 5.30
C LEU A 74 20.53 20.01 5.16
N GLU A 75 20.77 20.93 4.22
CA GLU A 75 22.09 21.48 3.94
C GLU A 75 22.49 22.56 4.96
N GLY A 76 21.67 23.60 5.10
CA GLY A 76 22.04 24.79 5.85
C GLY A 76 21.83 24.70 7.36
N LYS A 77 20.87 23.88 7.81
CA LYS A 77 20.44 23.86 9.21
C LYS A 77 20.82 22.57 9.94
N MET A 78 20.79 21.44 9.23
CA MET A 78 21.06 20.12 9.82
C MET A 78 22.41 19.52 9.41
N GLY A 79 23.01 19.98 8.31
CA GLY A 79 24.23 19.36 7.76
C GLY A 79 24.06 17.90 7.33
N LYS A 80 22.82 17.46 7.06
CA LYS A 80 22.46 16.06 6.72
C LYS A 80 22.19 15.82 5.24
N LYS A 81 22.37 16.83 4.38
CA LYS A 81 22.11 16.70 2.93
C LYS A 81 22.91 15.56 2.29
N LYS A 82 24.20 15.43 2.64
CA LYS A 82 25.05 14.35 2.11
C LYS A 82 24.52 12.97 2.48
N GLU A 83 24.11 12.77 3.73
CA GLU A 83 23.54 11.51 4.22
C GLU A 83 22.23 11.17 3.48
N TRP A 84 21.39 12.18 3.23
CA TRP A 84 20.18 12.01 2.43
C TRP A 84 20.50 11.56 1.00
N ASP A 85 21.39 12.30 0.31
CA ASP A 85 21.75 12.03 -1.08
C ASP A 85 22.40 10.64 -1.22
N GLU A 86 23.27 10.24 -0.29
CA GLU A 86 23.88 8.90 -0.25
C GLU A 86 22.85 7.77 -0.10
N ASN A 87 21.80 7.99 0.71
CA ASN A 87 20.73 7.00 0.87
C ASN A 87 19.81 6.94 -0.36
N VAL A 88 19.51 8.08 -0.99
CA VAL A 88 18.75 8.10 -2.26
C VAL A 88 19.52 7.38 -3.37
N ASP A 89 20.82 7.66 -3.50
CA ASP A 89 21.67 6.99 -4.48
C ASP A 89 21.83 5.50 -4.19
N GLY A 90 22.00 5.14 -2.91
CA GLY A 90 22.08 3.74 -2.47
C GLY A 90 20.80 2.96 -2.74
N LEU A 91 19.65 3.59 -2.52
CA LEU A 91 18.32 3.05 -2.85
C LEU A 91 18.21 2.77 -4.35
N ASN A 92 18.54 3.74 -5.20
CA ASN A 92 18.47 3.58 -6.66
C ASN A 92 19.41 2.46 -7.15
N ARG A 93 20.65 2.40 -6.66
CA ARG A 93 21.60 1.34 -7.00
C ARG A 93 21.13 -0.05 -6.56
N SER A 94 20.62 -0.17 -5.34
CA SER A 94 20.09 -1.42 -4.82
C SER A 94 18.89 -1.90 -5.64
N CYS A 95 18.10 -0.95 -6.14
CA CYS A 95 16.98 -1.26 -7.00
C CYS A 95 17.39 -1.79 -8.37
N GLU A 96 18.37 -1.15 -9.00
CA GLU A 96 18.94 -1.62 -10.26
C GLU A 96 19.59 -3.00 -10.10
N GLU A 97 20.29 -3.24 -8.98
CA GLU A 97 20.85 -4.55 -8.64
C GLU A 97 19.75 -5.61 -8.52
N PHE A 98 18.68 -5.30 -7.80
CA PHE A 98 17.53 -6.19 -7.62
C PHE A 98 16.83 -6.50 -8.94
N GLU A 99 16.49 -5.48 -9.75
CA GLU A 99 15.85 -5.65 -11.06
C GLU A 99 16.71 -6.49 -12.00
N SER A 100 18.03 -6.27 -12.00
CA SER A 100 18.99 -7.03 -12.80
C SER A 100 19.02 -8.51 -12.39
N LYS A 101 19.11 -8.78 -11.08
CA LYS A 101 19.08 -10.15 -10.54
C LYS A 101 17.74 -10.83 -10.83
N LEU A 102 16.63 -10.12 -10.68
CA LEU A 102 15.29 -10.69 -10.88
C LEU A 102 15.09 -11.07 -12.35
N ARG A 103 15.57 -10.22 -13.26
CA ARG A 103 15.57 -10.51 -14.70
C ARG A 103 16.41 -11.73 -15.03
N LYS A 104 17.65 -11.81 -14.51
CA LYS A 104 18.53 -12.98 -14.70
C LYS A 104 17.89 -14.27 -14.19
N LEU A 105 17.21 -14.22 -13.04
CA LEU A 105 16.45 -15.36 -12.53
C LEU A 105 15.34 -15.77 -13.51
N LYS A 106 14.49 -14.81 -13.90
CA LYS A 106 13.31 -15.03 -14.75
C LYS A 106 13.68 -15.54 -16.15
N GLU A 107 14.65 -14.91 -16.79
CA GLU A 107 15.06 -15.22 -18.17
C GLU A 107 16.08 -16.36 -18.27
N GLY A 108 16.71 -16.72 -17.15
CA GLY A 108 17.69 -17.81 -17.06
C GLY A 108 17.10 -19.06 -16.39
N ARG A 109 17.67 -19.41 -15.22
CA ARG A 109 17.43 -20.71 -14.57
C ARG A 109 15.95 -21.00 -14.30
N LEU A 110 15.13 -20.01 -13.93
CA LEU A 110 13.71 -20.25 -13.66
C LEU A 110 12.96 -20.70 -14.92
N LYS A 111 13.23 -20.05 -16.06
CA LYS A 111 12.62 -20.40 -17.34
C LYS A 111 13.03 -21.82 -17.76
N GLU A 112 14.32 -22.15 -17.67
CA GLU A 112 14.83 -23.50 -17.96
C GLU A 112 14.18 -24.58 -17.08
N LEU A 113 13.96 -24.28 -15.79
CA LEU A 113 13.29 -25.21 -14.88
C LEU A 113 11.81 -25.38 -15.23
N ILE A 114 11.11 -24.31 -15.58
CA ILE A 114 9.71 -24.38 -16.01
C ILE A 114 9.58 -25.19 -17.31
N GLU A 115 10.47 -24.97 -18.28
CA GLU A 115 10.52 -25.75 -19.54
C GLU A 115 10.82 -27.23 -19.27
N ARG A 116 11.74 -27.55 -18.36
CA ARG A 116 12.03 -28.95 -17.95
C ARG A 116 10.80 -29.65 -17.37
N HIS A 117 9.93 -28.90 -16.70
CA HIS A 117 8.72 -29.41 -16.06
C HIS A 117 7.45 -29.15 -16.89
N GLU A 118 7.57 -28.78 -18.15
CA GLU A 118 6.44 -28.34 -18.99
C GLU A 118 5.31 -29.38 -19.04
N GLU A 119 5.62 -30.66 -19.24
CA GLU A 119 4.61 -31.72 -19.33
C GLU A 119 3.85 -31.95 -18.01
N GLU A 120 4.54 -31.85 -16.87
CA GLU A 120 3.90 -31.91 -15.55
C GLU A 120 2.97 -30.70 -15.33
N ILE A 121 3.43 -29.51 -15.73
CA ILE A 121 2.66 -28.27 -15.64
C ILE A 121 1.43 -28.35 -16.56
N ARG A 122 1.60 -28.84 -17.79
CA ARG A 122 0.55 -29.04 -18.79
C ARG A 122 -0.53 -29.98 -18.26
N GLY A 123 -0.14 -31.13 -17.72
CA GLY A 123 -1.09 -32.10 -17.15
C GLY A 123 -1.93 -31.50 -16.02
N LYS A 124 -1.33 -30.70 -15.14
CA LYS A 124 -2.07 -30.01 -14.07
C LYS A 124 -2.94 -28.86 -14.60
N TYR A 125 -2.44 -28.09 -15.57
CA TYR A 125 -3.16 -27.01 -16.22
C TYR A 125 -4.42 -27.53 -16.96
N GLU A 126 -4.31 -28.64 -17.69
CA GLU A 126 -5.43 -29.21 -18.45
C GLU A 126 -6.51 -29.84 -17.56
N THR A 127 -6.14 -30.29 -16.36
CA THR A 127 -7.05 -30.94 -15.42
C THR A 127 -7.68 -29.99 -14.40
N ASN A 128 -7.10 -28.81 -14.17
CA ASN A 128 -7.58 -27.84 -13.21
C ASN A 128 -8.31 -26.66 -13.90
N GLU A 129 -9.63 -26.60 -13.78
CA GLU A 129 -10.45 -25.52 -14.36
C GLU A 129 -10.15 -24.13 -13.78
N GLU A 130 -9.80 -24.05 -12.49
CA GLU A 130 -9.45 -22.78 -11.85
C GLU A 130 -8.12 -22.21 -12.37
N MET A 131 -7.14 -23.08 -12.67
CA MET A 131 -5.88 -22.66 -13.31
C MET A 131 -6.10 -22.11 -14.73
N ARG A 132 -7.03 -22.71 -15.49
CA ARG A 132 -7.32 -22.29 -16.88
C ARG A 132 -8.00 -20.93 -16.97
N GLY A 133 -8.72 -20.53 -15.93
CA GLY A 133 -9.44 -19.25 -15.89
C GLY A 133 -10.24 -18.99 -17.17
N TYR A 134 -10.09 -17.80 -17.76
CA TYR A 134 -10.68 -17.41 -19.05
C TYR A 134 -9.87 -17.95 -20.25
N LYS A 135 -9.78 -19.27 -20.46
CA LYS A 135 -9.16 -19.90 -21.66
C LYS A 135 -7.85 -19.25 -22.13
N SER A 136 -6.97 -18.84 -21.21
CA SER A 136 -5.68 -18.26 -21.59
C SER A 136 -4.83 -19.32 -22.29
N PRO A 137 -4.15 -19.04 -23.40
CA PRO A 137 -3.17 -19.95 -23.98
C PRO A 137 -2.20 -20.51 -22.91
N PHE A 138 -1.82 -21.78 -23.05
CA PHE A 138 -0.90 -22.43 -22.09
C PHE A 138 0.44 -21.70 -21.99
N GLN A 139 0.93 -21.10 -23.08
CA GLN A 139 2.16 -20.32 -23.07
C GLN A 139 2.07 -19.07 -22.19
N ASP A 140 0.93 -18.36 -22.22
CA ASP A 140 0.69 -17.22 -21.34
C ASP A 140 0.66 -17.64 -19.86
N PHE A 141 0.18 -18.87 -19.58
CA PHE A 141 0.23 -19.43 -18.24
C PHE A 141 1.67 -19.71 -17.77
N LEU A 142 2.55 -20.23 -18.65
CA LEU A 142 3.97 -20.41 -18.32
C LEU A 142 4.67 -19.07 -18.04
N GLU A 143 4.40 -18.05 -18.86
CA GLU A 143 4.92 -16.70 -18.62
C GLU A 143 4.42 -16.12 -17.30
N LYS A 144 3.14 -16.35 -16.97
CA LYS A 144 2.56 -15.97 -15.67
C LYS A 144 3.28 -16.66 -14.51
N LEU A 145 3.58 -17.95 -14.62
CA LEU A 145 4.36 -18.67 -13.59
C LEU A 145 5.75 -18.05 -13.40
N ILE A 146 6.48 -17.73 -14.48
CA ILE A 146 7.77 -17.06 -14.39
C ILE A 146 7.62 -15.72 -13.66
N ASN A 147 6.61 -14.93 -14.02
CA ASN A 147 6.43 -13.59 -13.50
C ASN A 147 6.04 -13.54 -12.02
N GLU A 148 5.22 -14.49 -11.57
CA GLU A 148 4.69 -14.55 -10.20
C GLU A 148 5.62 -15.29 -9.22
N PHE A 149 6.66 -15.98 -9.69
CA PHE A 149 7.47 -16.89 -8.85
C PHE A 149 8.07 -16.22 -7.62
N TYR A 150 8.76 -15.09 -7.81
CA TYR A 150 9.43 -14.39 -6.69
C TYR A 150 8.41 -13.76 -5.72
N GLU A 151 7.29 -13.25 -6.23
CA GLU A 151 6.19 -12.74 -5.42
C GLU A 151 5.58 -13.83 -4.55
N TYR A 152 5.34 -15.02 -5.12
CA TYR A 152 4.84 -16.18 -4.39
C TYR A 152 5.85 -16.64 -3.33
N TYR A 153 7.14 -16.70 -3.67
CA TYR A 153 8.22 -17.01 -2.73
C TYR A 153 8.23 -16.07 -1.52
N ARG A 154 8.23 -14.75 -1.74
CA ARG A 154 8.24 -13.74 -0.67
C ARG A 154 7.01 -13.82 0.23
N ARG A 155 5.83 -14.02 -0.35
CA ARG A 155 4.59 -14.14 0.42
C ARG A 155 4.58 -15.39 1.28
N LYS A 156 4.98 -16.53 0.73
CA LYS A 156 5.09 -17.81 1.46
C LYS A 156 6.08 -17.70 2.62
N LYS A 157 7.20 -16.99 2.43
CA LYS A 157 8.19 -16.73 3.49
C LYS A 157 7.66 -15.84 4.63
N LYS A 158 6.75 -14.91 4.35
CA LYS A 158 6.17 -13.98 5.33
C LYS A 158 4.91 -14.52 6.02
N GLU A 159 4.49 -15.75 5.73
CA GLU A 159 3.23 -16.36 6.21
C GLU A 159 1.98 -15.49 5.95
N LYS A 160 2.07 -14.56 4.99
CA LYS A 160 0.92 -13.75 4.58
C LYS A 160 -0.02 -14.63 3.76
N GLY A 161 -1.33 -14.54 4.01
CA GLY A 161 -2.34 -15.30 3.27
C GLY A 161 -2.09 -15.22 1.77
N LEU A 162 -2.11 -16.38 1.10
CA LEU A 162 -1.77 -16.49 -0.32
C LEU A 162 -2.93 -15.95 -1.17
N PRO A 163 -2.76 -14.85 -1.93
CA PRO A 163 -3.70 -14.49 -2.98
C PRO A 163 -3.73 -15.58 -4.06
N PRO A 164 -4.65 -15.53 -5.03
CA PRO A 164 -4.78 -16.56 -6.06
C PRO A 164 -3.68 -16.42 -7.13
N LEU A 165 -2.41 -16.59 -6.73
CA LEU A 165 -1.29 -16.76 -7.65
C LEU A 165 -1.31 -18.18 -8.21
N SER A 166 -0.89 -18.33 -9.47
CA SER A 166 -0.91 -19.61 -10.19
C SER A 166 -0.11 -20.70 -9.46
N TRP A 167 0.97 -20.32 -8.77
CA TRP A 167 1.83 -21.23 -8.02
C TRP A 167 1.14 -21.98 -6.88
N ARG A 168 0.02 -21.48 -6.35
CA ARG A 168 -0.76 -22.16 -5.30
C ARG A 168 -1.19 -23.55 -5.72
N TYR A 169 -1.50 -23.73 -7.00
CA TYR A 169 -1.95 -24.99 -7.56
C TYR A 169 -0.79 -25.92 -7.96
N LEU A 170 0.45 -25.43 -7.88
CA LEU A 170 1.68 -26.13 -8.20
C LEU A 170 2.62 -26.22 -7.00
N ASP A 171 2.11 -26.22 -5.76
CA ASP A 171 2.94 -26.00 -4.58
C ASP A 171 4.09 -27.01 -4.42
N ASP A 172 3.86 -28.29 -4.73
CA ASP A 172 4.92 -29.31 -4.72
C ASP A 172 6.03 -29.00 -5.73
N LEU A 173 5.66 -28.61 -6.94
CA LEU A 173 6.61 -28.25 -8.00
C LEU A 173 7.32 -26.94 -7.65
N PHE A 174 6.60 -25.95 -7.11
CA PHE A 174 7.17 -24.71 -6.59
C PHE A 174 8.26 -25.00 -5.56
N ASN A 175 7.99 -25.88 -4.59
CA ASN A 175 8.94 -26.19 -3.53
C ASN A 175 10.22 -26.86 -4.07
N ARG A 176 10.10 -27.71 -5.10
CA ARG A 176 11.26 -28.31 -5.80
C ARG A 176 12.07 -27.26 -6.55
N ILE A 177 11.43 -26.45 -7.39
CA ILE A 177 12.08 -25.36 -8.15
C ILE A 177 12.73 -24.36 -7.19
N ARG A 178 12.04 -23.97 -6.11
CA ARG A 178 12.59 -23.09 -5.07
C ARG A 178 13.86 -23.65 -4.45
N TYR A 179 13.93 -24.95 -4.21
CA TYR A 179 15.12 -25.59 -3.65
C TYR A 179 16.30 -25.51 -4.62
N GLU A 180 16.07 -25.72 -5.92
CA GLU A 180 17.11 -25.59 -6.96
C GLU A 180 17.61 -24.15 -7.16
N LEU A 181 16.75 -23.17 -6.85
CA LEU A 181 17.01 -21.73 -7.00
C LEU A 181 17.39 -21.05 -5.67
N ILE A 182 17.70 -21.81 -4.61
CA ILE A 182 17.82 -21.24 -3.26
C ILE A 182 18.86 -20.11 -3.17
N HIS A 183 20.02 -20.28 -3.80
CA HIS A 183 21.08 -19.26 -3.79
C HIS A 183 20.71 -18.02 -4.60
N ASP A 184 20.05 -18.18 -5.75
CA ASP A 184 19.56 -17.05 -6.55
C ASP A 184 18.50 -16.24 -5.77
N LEU A 185 17.66 -16.93 -5.00
CA LEU A 185 16.65 -16.33 -4.14
C LEU A 185 17.25 -15.62 -2.92
N GLU A 186 18.29 -16.19 -2.32
CA GLU A 186 19.06 -15.56 -1.23
C GLU A 186 19.74 -14.27 -1.71
N ASP A 187 20.34 -14.29 -2.90
CA ASP A 187 20.98 -13.13 -3.52
C ASP A 187 19.99 -12.00 -3.85
N LEU A 188 18.78 -12.37 -4.24
CA LEU A 188 17.67 -11.43 -4.45
C LEU A 188 17.17 -10.83 -3.14
N ASP A 189 16.94 -11.66 -2.12
CA ASP A 189 16.56 -11.20 -0.78
C ASP A 189 17.62 -10.27 -0.17
N GLY A 190 18.91 -10.54 -0.43
CA GLY A 190 20.00 -9.65 -0.02
C GLY A 190 19.95 -8.28 -0.71
N ALA A 191 19.71 -8.23 -2.02
CA ALA A 191 19.56 -6.96 -2.75
C ALA A 191 18.32 -6.19 -2.30
N TRP A 192 17.20 -6.88 -2.09
CA TRP A 192 15.97 -6.31 -1.54
C TRP A 192 16.18 -5.75 -0.13
N GLY A 193 16.88 -6.49 0.74
CA GLY A 193 17.16 -6.05 2.12
C GLY A 193 18.00 -4.77 2.16
N LYS A 194 18.96 -4.59 1.24
CA LYS A 194 19.71 -3.32 1.11
C LYS A 194 18.79 -2.17 0.70
N TRP A 195 17.86 -2.41 -0.24
CA TRP A 195 16.88 -1.39 -0.63
C TRP A 195 15.98 -1.01 0.55
N GLU A 196 15.46 -1.98 1.30
CA GLU A 196 14.67 -1.74 2.52
C GLU A 196 15.47 -0.92 3.55
N GLN A 197 16.76 -1.24 3.74
CA GLN A 197 17.64 -0.51 4.67
C GLN A 197 17.76 0.97 4.29
N HIS A 198 17.90 1.29 3.00
CA HIS A 198 17.95 2.69 2.57
C HIS A 198 16.62 3.42 2.81
N ILE A 199 15.49 2.75 2.60
CA ILE A 199 14.17 3.31 2.96
C ILE A 199 14.08 3.62 4.45
N GLU A 200 14.52 2.69 5.31
CA GLU A 200 14.51 2.89 6.76
C GLU A 200 15.39 4.08 7.18
N ASN A 201 16.56 4.24 6.56
CA ASN A 201 17.44 5.37 6.80
C ASN A 201 16.78 6.70 6.39
N LEU A 202 16.12 6.75 5.22
CA LEU A 202 15.36 7.92 4.77
C LEU A 202 14.22 8.26 5.73
N ILE A 203 13.48 7.24 6.22
CA ILE A 203 12.43 7.43 7.24
C ILE A 203 13.03 8.01 8.53
N SER A 204 14.20 7.53 8.96
CA SER A 204 14.90 8.05 10.13
C SER A 204 15.25 9.54 9.95
N LEU A 205 15.82 9.90 8.79
CA LEU A 205 16.14 11.29 8.45
C LEU A 205 14.90 12.20 8.43
N LEU A 206 13.77 11.71 7.92
CA LEU A 206 12.51 12.46 7.95
C LEU A 206 12.01 12.68 9.39
N LYS A 207 12.15 11.69 10.27
CA LYS A 207 11.81 11.84 11.71
C LYS A 207 12.70 12.88 12.38
N ASP A 208 14.01 12.80 12.15
CA ASP A 208 14.97 13.77 12.70
C ASP A 208 14.67 15.18 12.21
N THR A 209 14.39 15.33 10.92
CA THR A 209 14.07 16.64 10.33
C THR A 209 12.78 17.21 10.93
N ARG A 210 11.75 16.39 11.07
CA ARG A 210 10.50 16.80 11.72
C ARG A 210 10.74 17.26 13.16
N GLU A 211 11.51 16.51 13.92
CA GLU A 211 11.80 16.82 15.32
C GLU A 211 12.63 18.08 15.47
N TYR A 212 13.61 18.30 14.58
CA TYR A 212 14.36 19.54 14.48
C TYR A 212 13.43 20.73 14.22
N LEU A 213 12.61 20.67 13.16
CA LEU A 213 11.69 21.76 12.80
C LEU A 213 10.68 22.05 13.91
N ARG A 214 10.17 21.00 14.58
CA ARG A 214 9.27 21.14 15.73
C ARG A 214 9.89 21.98 16.84
N LYS A 215 11.14 21.70 17.20
CA LYS A 215 11.87 22.41 18.27
C LYS A 215 12.23 23.83 17.86
N GLU A 216 12.86 23.98 16.70
CA GLU A 216 13.38 25.26 16.21
C GLU A 216 12.26 26.29 15.97
N TYR A 217 11.17 25.85 15.33
CA TYR A 217 10.05 26.74 14.96
C TYR A 217 8.86 26.68 15.91
N LYS A 218 8.99 25.92 17.01
CA LYS A 218 7.92 25.69 18.00
C LYS A 218 6.61 25.28 17.33
N LEU A 219 6.69 24.28 16.45
CA LEU A 219 5.53 23.83 15.68
C LEU A 219 4.56 23.05 16.58
N THR A 220 3.30 23.44 16.57
CA THR A 220 2.25 22.70 17.28
C THR A 220 1.94 21.36 16.58
N PRO A 221 1.24 20.41 17.24
CA PRO A 221 0.79 19.18 16.58
C PRO A 221 -0.10 19.44 15.37
N SER A 222 -1.00 20.44 15.42
CA SER A 222 -1.86 20.80 14.29
C SER A 222 -1.08 21.44 13.13
N GLU A 223 0.05 22.10 13.42
CA GLU A 223 1.02 22.60 12.42
C GLU A 223 1.83 21.48 11.75
N GLN A 224 1.76 20.24 12.23
CA GLN A 224 2.50 19.11 11.67
C GLN A 224 1.61 18.08 10.96
N ALA A 225 0.30 18.17 11.16
CA ALA A 225 -0.70 17.28 10.55
C ALA A 225 -1.32 17.90 9.29
N LEU A 226 -1.76 17.06 8.36
CA LEU A 226 -2.52 17.50 7.19
C LEU A 226 -3.77 18.27 7.64
N PRO A 227 -4.12 19.38 6.95
CA PRO A 227 -5.30 20.16 7.30
C PRO A 227 -6.57 19.32 7.11
N LEU A 228 -7.29 19.09 8.20
CA LEU A 228 -8.67 18.60 8.16
C LEU A 228 -9.60 19.79 7.93
N ASN A 229 -10.64 19.61 7.11
CA ASN A 229 -11.78 20.52 7.16
C ASN A 229 -12.41 20.43 8.55
N SER A 230 -12.30 21.49 9.32
CA SER A 230 -13.00 21.70 10.60
C SER A 230 -14.52 21.90 10.44
N GLN A 231 -15.12 21.44 9.34
CA GLN A 231 -16.57 21.51 9.08
C GLN A 231 -17.34 20.24 9.47
N PHE A 232 -16.67 19.20 9.98
CA PHE A 232 -17.34 18.12 10.71
C PHE A 232 -17.00 18.18 12.21
N GLN A 233 -17.23 19.34 12.83
CA GLN A 233 -17.74 19.32 14.20
C GLN A 233 -19.25 19.11 14.09
N LEU A 234 -19.67 17.85 13.94
CA LEU A 234 -21.00 17.48 14.40
C LEU A 234 -21.01 17.73 15.90
N SER A 235 -21.84 18.68 16.28
CA SER A 235 -22.15 19.10 17.63
C SER A 235 -22.50 17.91 18.52
N GLU A 236 -21.51 17.37 19.24
CA GLU A 236 -21.74 16.72 20.53
C GLU A 236 -21.41 17.72 21.63
N SER A 237 -22.25 18.73 21.74
CA SER A 237 -22.41 19.49 22.98
C SER A 237 -23.83 19.26 23.43
N GLY A 238 -23.96 18.39 24.45
CA GLY A 238 -25.22 17.99 25.03
C GLY A 238 -26.01 19.18 25.57
N SER A 239 -27.33 19.05 25.44
CA SER A 239 -28.29 19.73 26.31
C SER A 239 -29.19 18.64 26.88
N VAL A 240 -28.84 18.22 28.10
CA VAL A 240 -29.77 17.58 29.02
C VAL A 240 -30.71 18.68 29.50
N PHE A 241 -31.98 18.58 29.13
CA PHE A 241 -33.08 19.19 29.88
C PHE A 241 -34.18 18.14 30.09
N THR A 242 -34.35 17.78 31.34
CA THR A 242 -35.49 17.06 31.90
C THR A 242 -36.67 18.02 32.08
N ASN A 243 -37.90 17.60 31.75
CA ASN A 243 -38.99 17.35 32.72
C ASN A 243 -40.42 17.35 32.12
N THR A 244 -41.09 16.22 32.38
CA THR A 244 -42.50 16.02 32.84
C THR A 244 -43.72 16.63 32.13
N ALA A 245 -44.52 15.70 31.61
CA ALA A 245 -45.92 15.39 31.98
C ALA A 245 -47.05 16.43 31.78
N THR A 246 -47.92 16.11 30.80
CA THR A 246 -49.40 16.04 30.84
C THR A 246 -49.79 15.18 29.62
N GLY A 247 -50.63 14.15 29.63
CA GLY A 247 -51.76 13.82 30.48
C GLY A 247 -53.05 14.07 29.70
N GLU A 248 -53.47 13.17 28.80
CA GLU A 248 -54.90 12.99 28.48
C GLU A 248 -55.20 11.70 27.69
N LYS A 249 -56.40 11.20 27.99
CA LYS A 249 -56.96 9.86 27.81
C LYS A 249 -57.54 9.63 26.40
N GLY A 250 -57.74 8.36 26.01
CA GLY A 250 -58.78 8.06 25.02
C GLY A 250 -58.77 6.67 24.36
N ASN A 251 -59.37 5.70 25.05
CA ASN A 251 -60.16 4.56 24.55
C ASN A 251 -59.56 3.38 23.76
N MET A 252 -59.73 2.22 24.43
CA MET A 252 -59.91 0.87 23.88
C MET A 252 -61.01 0.79 22.81
N VAL A 253 -60.80 -0.03 21.78
CA VAL A 253 -61.74 -1.10 21.38
C VAL A 253 -60.91 -2.29 20.85
N LYS A 254 -61.18 -3.48 21.39
CA LYS A 254 -60.80 -4.79 20.86
C LYS A 254 -61.89 -5.22 19.86
N GLU A 255 -61.52 -5.94 18.80
CA GLU A 255 -62.29 -7.12 18.40
C GLU A 255 -61.48 -8.04 17.48
N ASP A 256 -61.42 -9.30 17.91
CA ASP A 256 -60.94 -10.45 17.17
C ASP A 256 -61.94 -10.85 16.08
N SER A 257 -61.47 -11.43 14.97
CA SER A 257 -61.97 -12.74 14.47
C SER A 257 -61.23 -13.22 13.21
N LYS A 258 -60.54 -14.38 13.35
CA LYS A 258 -60.75 -15.66 12.62
C LYS A 258 -61.68 -15.61 11.38
N VAL A 259 -61.54 -16.35 10.27
CA VAL A 259 -60.91 -17.66 9.96
C VAL A 259 -61.14 -17.97 8.46
N GLU A 260 -60.37 -18.95 7.92
CA GLU A 260 -60.59 -19.71 6.66
C GLU A 260 -60.36 -18.95 5.33
N GLY A 261 -59.72 -19.50 4.30
CA GLY A 261 -59.46 -20.90 3.96
C GLY A 261 -59.79 -21.09 2.47
N LEU A 262 -59.14 -22.07 1.82
CA LEU A 262 -59.31 -22.52 0.42
C LEU A 262 -58.59 -21.64 -0.62
N GLY A 263 -57.76 -22.14 -1.54
CA GLY A 263 -57.53 -23.51 -2.01
C GLY A 263 -57.75 -23.58 -3.52
N ARG A 264 -56.83 -24.28 -4.22
CA ARG A 264 -56.91 -24.83 -5.59
C ARG A 264 -56.59 -23.86 -6.75
N SER A 265 -55.54 -24.16 -7.52
CA SER A 265 -55.53 -24.99 -8.76
C SER A 265 -55.86 -24.11 -9.97
N GLY A 266 -55.15 -24.08 -11.09
CA GLY A 266 -54.13 -24.95 -11.66
C GLY A 266 -54.24 -24.90 -13.19
N SER A 267 -53.18 -25.32 -13.87
CA SER A 267 -53.12 -25.83 -15.26
C SER A 267 -53.32 -24.92 -16.48
N LYS A 268 -52.31 -25.09 -17.37
CA LYS A 268 -52.33 -25.18 -18.84
C LYS A 268 -52.61 -23.89 -19.63
N PHE A 269 -51.66 -23.46 -20.46
CA PHE A 269 -51.28 -24.06 -21.75
C PHE A 269 -49.77 -23.94 -21.99
#